data_AF-A0A699X445-F1
#
_entry.id   AF-A0A699X445-F1
#
_cell.length_a   1.000
_cell.length_b   1.000
_cell.length_c   1.000
_cell.angle_alpha   90.00
_cell.angle_beta   90.00
_cell.angle_gamma   90.00
#
_symmetry.space_group_name_H-M   'P 1'
#
loop_
_entity.id
_entity.type
_entity.pdbx_description
1 polymer ?
#
loop_
_entity_poly.entity_id
_entity_poly.type
_entity_poly.pdbx_seq_one_letter_code
_entity_poly.pdbx_strand_id
1 'polypeptide(L)'
;MKLVEVIRGYATSDEVTQRVMDLSRQLGKTPTEVNDYPGFVANRILMPMINEAIISLFEGVAGVEEIDTVMKLGMAHPMGPLQLADFIGLD
;
A
#
# COMPACT_ATOMS: atom_id res chain seq x y z
N MET A 1 9.19 -8.01 2.64
CA MET A 1 7.91 -8.16 1.90
C MET A 1 8.10 -9.05 0.68
N LYS A 2 7.02 -9.73 0.24
CA LYS A 2 7.02 -10.65 -0.93
C LYS A 2 6.80 -9.91 -2.26
N LEU A 3 5.95 -8.89 -2.26
CA LEU A 3 5.55 -8.12 -3.44
C LEU A 3 6.64 -7.11 -3.85
N VAL A 4 6.74 -6.86 -5.16
CA VAL A 4 7.44 -5.71 -5.75
C VAL A 4 6.55 -5.14 -6.87
N GLU A 5 6.33 -3.83 -6.89
CA GLU A 5 5.73 -3.15 -8.05
C GLU A 5 6.85 -2.86 -9.07
N VAL A 6 6.68 -3.30 -10.32
CA VAL A 6 7.58 -2.98 -11.43
C VAL A 6 6.94 -1.84 -12.22
N ILE A 7 7.50 -0.64 -12.04
CA ILE A 7 6.91 0.60 -12.57
C ILE A 7 7.32 0.78 -14.03
N ARG A 8 6.31 0.82 -14.91
CA ARG A 8 6.50 1.04 -16.34
C ARG A 8 6.16 2.48 -16.71
N GLY A 9 7.21 3.24 -17.05
CA GLY A 9 7.07 4.57 -17.64
C GLY A 9 6.83 4.51 -19.14
N TYR A 10 6.45 5.65 -19.74
CA TYR A 10 6.11 5.75 -21.17
C TYR A 10 7.24 5.29 -22.12
N ALA A 11 8.50 5.51 -21.74
CA ALA A 11 9.66 5.14 -22.55
C ALA A 11 10.26 3.77 -22.19
N THR A 12 9.71 3.10 -21.17
CA THR A 12 10.23 1.79 -20.73
C THR A 12 9.80 0.70 -21.71
N SER A 13 10.78 0.04 -22.31
CA SER A 13 10.54 -1.03 -23.29
C SER A 13 9.98 -2.31 -22.64
N ASP A 14 9.33 -3.14 -23.45
CA ASP A 14 8.88 -4.47 -23.02
C ASP A 14 10.06 -5.33 -22.56
N GLU A 15 11.20 -5.25 -23.25
CA GLU A 15 12.40 -6.02 -22.93
C GLU A 15 12.92 -5.70 -21.52
N VAL A 16 13.05 -4.41 -21.19
CA VAL A 16 13.51 -3.98 -19.86
C VAL A 16 12.50 -4.40 -18.79
N THR A 17 11.21 -4.18 -19.05
CA THR A 17 10.13 -4.58 -18.13
C THR A 17 10.19 -6.07 -17.84
N GLN A 18 10.24 -6.91 -18.87
CA GLN A 18 10.31 -8.36 -18.74
C GLN A 18 11.58 -8.81 -18.00
N ARG A 19 12.73 -8.20 -18.29
CA ARG A 19 13.99 -8.51 -17.59
C ARG A 19 13.91 -8.22 -16.09
N VAL A 20 13.28 -7.11 -15.70
CA VAL A 20 13.09 -6.76 -14.28
C VAL A 20 12.06 -7.67 -13.60
N MET A 21 10.99 -8.05 -14.32
CA MET A 21 10.02 -9.03 -13.84
C MET A 21 10.70 -10.38 -13.55
N ASP A 22 11.51 -10.88 -14.47
CA ASP A 22 12.19 -12.17 -14.30
C ASP A 22 13.26 -12.14 -13.21
N LEU A 23 14.04 -11.06 -13.13
CA LEU A 23 14.98 -10.85 -12.03
C LEU A 23 14.27 -10.86 -10.68
N SER A 24 13.12 -10.18 -10.57
CA SER A 24 12.33 -10.15 -9.32
C SER A 24 11.85 -11.55 -8.92
N ARG A 25 11.41 -12.37 -9.87
CA ARG A 25 11.04 -13.78 -9.62
C ARG A 25 12.23 -14.61 -9.15
N GLN A 26 13.41 -14.43 -9.76
CA GLN A 26 14.64 -15.13 -9.37
C GLN A 26 15.07 -14.78 -7.93
N LEU A 27 14.79 -13.54 -7.48
CA LEU A 27 15.00 -13.10 -6.10
C LEU A 27 13.93 -13.57 -5.12
N GLY A 28 13.01 -14.46 -5.55
CA GLY A 28 11.93 -14.98 -4.71
C GLY A 28 10.84 -13.95 -4.39
N LYS A 29 10.69 -12.92 -5.22
CA LYS A 29 9.63 -11.91 -5.12
C LYS A 29 8.46 -12.24 -6.05
N THR A 30 7.33 -11.61 -5.77
CA THR A 30 6.16 -11.58 -6.65
C THR A 30 6.10 -10.20 -7.30
N PRO A 31 6.58 -10.03 -8.54
CA PRO A 31 6.51 -8.74 -9.23
C PRO A 31 5.13 -8.50 -9.84
N THR A 32 4.69 -7.25 -9.86
CA THR A 32 3.46 -6.80 -10.54
C THR A 32 3.76 -5.55 -11.35
N GLU A 33 3.51 -5.61 -12.66
CA GLU A 33 3.68 -4.45 -13.55
C GLU A 33 2.58 -3.42 -13.25
N VAL A 34 2.98 -2.17 -13.07
CA VAL A 34 2.07 -1.04 -12.83
C VAL A 34 2.55 0.18 -13.61
N ASN A 35 1.62 1.07 -13.99
CA ASN A 35 1.97 2.30 -14.68
C ASN A 35 2.58 3.34 -13.74
N ASP A 36 3.43 4.20 -14.29
CA ASP A 36 4.05 5.31 -13.56
C ASP A 36 3.02 6.43 -13.24
N TYR A 37 2.55 6.45 -12.00
CA TYR A 37 1.67 7.47 -11.44
C TYR A 37 2.05 7.77 -9.99
N PRO A 38 1.75 8.97 -9.44
CA PRO A 38 2.06 9.30 -8.05
C PRO A 38 1.47 8.27 -7.08
N GLY A 39 2.34 7.67 -6.26
CA GLY A 39 1.99 6.62 -5.30
C GLY A 39 1.78 5.22 -5.88
N PHE A 40 2.04 5.02 -7.19
CA PHE A 40 1.85 3.77 -7.90
C PHE A 40 0.46 3.16 -7.61
N VAL A 41 0.37 1.89 -7.22
CA VAL A 41 -0.91 1.30 -6.78
C VAL A 41 -0.96 1.21 -5.26
N ALA A 42 0.07 0.64 -4.63
CA ALA A 42 0.05 0.37 -3.19
C ALA A 42 -0.13 1.63 -2.35
N ASN A 43 0.73 2.64 -2.53
CA ASN A 43 0.65 3.88 -1.74
C ASN A 43 -0.58 4.72 -2.11
N ARG A 44 -0.98 4.71 -3.39
CA ARG A 44 -2.17 5.42 -3.86
C ARG A 44 -3.45 4.94 -3.18
N ILE A 45 -3.56 3.65 -2.85
CA ILE A 45 -4.71 3.08 -2.13
C ILE A 45 -4.52 3.19 -0.61
N LEU A 46 -3.29 2.99 -0.12
CA LEU A 46 -2.99 2.99 1.30
C LEU A 46 -3.23 4.36 1.95
N MET A 47 -2.77 5.44 1.31
CA MET A 47 -2.86 6.78 1.91
C MET A 47 -4.31 7.25 2.12
N PRO A 48 -5.25 7.09 1.16
CA PRO A 48 -6.67 7.37 1.40
C PRO A 48 -7.27 6.54 2.54
N MET A 49 -6.92 5.27 2.68
CA MET A 49 -7.42 4.44 3.79
C MET A 49 -6.97 4.98 5.15
N ILE A 50 -5.70 5.40 5.27
CA ILE A 50 -5.19 6.01 6.50
C ILE A 50 -5.87 7.37 6.74
N ASN A 51 -5.98 8.21 5.71
CA ASN A 51 -6.65 9.50 5.83
C ASN A 51 -8.11 9.36 6.26
N GLU A 52 -8.84 8.38 5.72
CA GLU A 52 -10.23 8.15 6.10
C GLU A 52 -10.36 7.70 7.56
N ALA A 53 -9.40 6.91 8.06
CA ALA A 53 -9.34 6.54 9.47
C ALA A 53 -9.08 7.75 10.37
N ILE A 54 -8.20 8.67 9.96
CA ILE A 54 -7.91 9.92 10.67
C ILE A 54 -9.14 10.84 10.66
N ILE A 55 -9.85 10.95 9.53
CA ILE A 55 -11.09 11.73 9.42
C ILE A 55 -12.17 11.13 10.32
N SER A 56 -12.35 9.81 10.32
CA SER A 56 -13.31 9.12 11.20
C SER A 56 -13.02 9.39 12.68
N LEU A 57 -11.75 9.43 13.08
CA LEU A 57 -11.33 9.80 14.43
C LEU A 57 -11.64 11.28 14.72
N PHE A 58 -11.31 12.18 13.78
CA PHE A 58 -11.53 13.62 13.91
C PHE A 58 -13.02 13.98 14.05
N GLU A 59 -13.90 13.31 13.30
CA GLU A 59 -15.35 13.50 13.34
C GLU A 59 -16.00 12.81 14.55
N GLY A 60 -15.23 12.05 15.35
CA GLY A 60 -15.73 11.36 16.54
C GLY A 60 -16.61 10.16 16.24
N VAL A 61 -16.45 9.54 15.07
CA VAL A 61 -17.20 8.33 14.67
C VAL A 61 -16.88 7.17 15.63
N ALA A 62 -15.60 7.03 16.01
CA ALA A 62 -15.11 6.06 16.98
C ALA A 62 -13.72 6.46 17.51
N GLY A 63 -13.24 5.79 18.56
CA GLY A 63 -11.88 5.96 19.08
C GLY A 63 -10.83 5.19 18.29
N VAL A 64 -9.56 5.40 18.65
CA VAL A 64 -8.40 4.78 17.96
C VAL A 64 -8.48 3.25 17.99
N GLU A 65 -8.74 2.68 19.17
CA GLU A 65 -8.79 1.22 19.35
C GLU A 65 -9.95 0.59 18.59
N GLU A 66 -11.11 1.24 18.56
CA GLU A 66 -12.30 0.76 17.85
C GLU A 66 -12.08 0.78 16.33
N ILE A 67 -11.56 1.89 15.78
CA ILE A 67 -11.27 2.02 14.34
C ILE A 67 -10.31 0.93 13.90
N ASP A 68 -9.21 0.75 14.63
CA ASP A 68 -8.21 -0.27 14.32
C ASP A 68 -8.78 -1.69 14.47
N THR A 69 -9.63 -1.93 15.47
CA THR A 69 -10.26 -3.25 15.68
C THR A 69 -11.23 -3.59 14.56
N VAL A 70 -12.05 -2.63 14.11
CA VAL A 70 -12.96 -2.82 12.96
C VAL A 70 -12.17 -3.12 11.69
N MET A 71 -11.08 -2.40 11.43
CA MET A 71 -10.29 -2.65 10.22
C MET A 71 -9.53 -3.99 10.27
N LYS A 72 -9.06 -4.39 11.44
CA LYS A 72 -8.40 -5.70 11.62
C LYS A 72 -9.36 -6.87 11.52
N LEU A 73 -10.47 -6.84 12.26
CA LEU A 73 -11.37 -7.98 12.39
C LEU A 73 -12.52 -7.96 11.37
N GLY A 74 -13.04 -6.78 11.05
CA GLY A 74 -14.14 -6.60 10.10
C GLY A 74 -13.69 -6.54 8.64
N MET A 75 -12.56 -5.86 8.37
CA MET A 75 -12.03 -5.69 7.01
C MET A 75 -10.78 -6.56 6.72
N ALA A 76 -10.41 -7.42 7.68
CA ALA A 76 -9.32 -8.39 7.57
C ALA A 76 -7.94 -7.77 7.25
N HIS A 77 -7.69 -6.52 7.65
CA HIS A 77 -6.36 -5.95 7.56
C HIS A 77 -5.42 -6.56 8.61
N PRO A 78 -4.14 -6.79 8.30
CA PRO A 78 -3.19 -7.35 9.26
C PRO A 78 -2.86 -6.39 10.41
N MET A 79 -3.12 -5.10 10.22
CA MET A 79 -2.88 -4.02 11.17
C MET A 79 -3.95 -2.95 10.97
N GLY A 80 -4.34 -2.27 12.06
CA GLY A 80 -5.27 -1.15 11.97
C GLY A 80 -4.63 0.06 11.28
N PRO A 81 -5.39 0.89 10.57
CA PRO A 81 -4.86 2.02 9.81
C PRO A 81 -4.18 3.08 10.69
N LEU A 82 -4.66 3.32 11.91
CA LEU A 82 -4.07 4.33 12.80
C LEU A 82 -2.79 3.81 13.45
N GLN A 83 -2.79 2.56 13.91
CA GLN A 83 -1.56 1.87 14.30
C GLN A 83 -0.54 1.84 13.16
N LEU A 84 -0.97 1.56 11.93
CA LEU A 84 -0.08 1.55 10.77
C LEU A 84 0.51 2.93 10.49
N ALA A 85 -0.29 3.99 10.59
CA ALA A 85 0.16 5.38 10.45
C ALA A 85 1.27 5.72 11.45
N ASP A 86 1.12 5.33 12.71
CA ASP A 86 2.14 5.53 13.75
C ASP A 86 3.43 4.74 13.46
N PHE A 87 3.31 3.51 12.90
CA PHE A 87 4.46 2.70 12.50
C PHE A 87 5.24 3.26 11.31
N ILE A 88 4.57 3.90 10.35
CA ILE A 88 5.24 4.48 9.16
C ILE A 88 5.85 5.85 9.44
N GLY A 89 5.32 6.60 10.41
CA GLY A 89 5.67 8.00 10.69
C GLY A 89 4.56 8.97 10.27
N LEU A 90 4.33 9.99 11.09
CA LEU A 90 3.34 11.05 10.85
C LEU A 90 3.95 12.35 10.28
N ASP A 91 5.26 12.34 10.06
CA ASP A 91 6.05 13.41 9.46
C ASP A 91 5.95 13.44 7.93
#